data_AF-A0A2R6DY01-F1
#
_entry.id   AF-A0A2R6DY01-F1
#
_cell.length_a   1.000
_cell.length_b   1.000
_cell.length_c   1.000
_cell.angle_alpha   90.00
_cell.angle_beta   90.00
_cell.angle_gamma   90.00
#
_symmetry.space_group_name_H-M   'P 1'
#
loop_
_entity.id
_entity.type
_entity.pdbx_description
1 polymer ?
#
loop_
_entity_poly.entity_id
_entity_poly.type
_entity_poly.pdbx_seq_one_letter_code
_entity_poly.pdbx_strand_id
1 'polypeptide(L)'
;MSTEFGGPTRADRDDADVGDTTSAGTGSVGRATVLASLVAAVLSGGLVYVAGRLFLRYLGAAVGNGSPLLGFGAWVVLAVVFGVGFAGVAAGQAKRGNSTTGYGLVYGVVLAVFAGLLAIPAVVTEVTRWEFPLSHVGVSPLAGFAVYGIVLGSLFWKMVNGRPLRPLFLVGRTISTVLASLVAGVVAGAVLVAAAPHHLVYFALIAGGGASVPAGFLVFLLASVVFGAGFAVYPARRVERQDLPGQSGLKLGATYGLVLLVLGGAIVIPQFLGAATAFDPPRLRAGMLLSYLLFGAVLGVSYAGIEAPASATPAFVRGRGVPVLGGSLAGGAVGALFIYLVLSRPVYFLGLSYLGVRPSVTLGVGVWFGLAVVCGLAFVPLAARAVEYRIGLGRGLLVGTVYGAVLTGLVGAFLVPLLVRSRGFAIDAPNTQPTVFAYLLFGVVFGGVYAALRKGRLAREEMPTSPAVGTKAQRAVVFGSLFGGAVSALVAYHMVSYVAILFMGSLVGRAGSVGTGFAVWLGLSLLLGTLFAVAVGPRLEEYTRTVDEFAEREADVEEALGPYLESAPVTTTATMAGFVYGVVVAVAIGAIAIPIAVNTVTGPDLGMPVPVLQPYFLLAFVVYGVIMGMGYGVVREF
;
A
#
# COMPACT_ATOMS: atom_id res chain seq x y z
N MET A 1 -31.89 37.06 52.44
CA MET A 1 -32.14 37.70 51.13
C MET A 1 -31.87 36.66 50.07
N SER A 2 -32.88 36.29 49.29
CA SER A 2 -32.84 35.17 48.34
C SER A 2 -33.50 35.62 47.05
N THR A 3 -32.75 35.68 45.96
CA THR A 3 -33.24 36.10 44.64
C THR A 3 -33.57 34.87 43.80
N GLU A 4 -34.86 34.56 43.69
CA GLU A 4 -35.35 33.63 42.67
C GLU A 4 -35.09 34.20 41.27
N PHE A 5 -34.75 33.33 40.32
CA PHE A 5 -34.75 33.65 38.90
C PHE A 5 -35.58 32.60 38.16
N GLY A 6 -36.83 32.94 37.87
CA GLY A 6 -37.74 32.07 37.12
C GLY A 6 -37.35 31.99 35.64
N GLY A 7 -36.98 30.80 35.17
CA GLY A 7 -36.82 30.53 33.74
C GLY A 7 -38.17 30.21 33.07
N PRO A 8 -38.40 30.63 31.81
CA PRO A 8 -39.67 30.39 31.13
C PRO A 8 -39.90 28.89 30.84
N THR A 9 -41.13 28.43 31.08
CA THR A 9 -41.54 27.03 30.91
C THR A 9 -41.61 26.62 29.44
N ARG A 10 -40.77 25.65 29.08
CA ARG A 10 -40.61 25.10 27.72
C ARG A 10 -41.64 24.00 27.45
N ALA A 11 -42.92 24.34 27.43
CA ALA A 11 -44.02 23.37 27.57
C ALA A 11 -45.09 23.37 26.45
N ASP A 12 -44.97 24.21 25.43
CA ASP A 12 -46.08 24.52 24.51
C ASP A 12 -45.61 24.64 23.05
N ARG A 13 -45.16 23.53 22.44
CA ARG A 13 -44.71 23.53 21.03
C ARG A 13 -44.75 22.20 20.25
N ASP A 14 -45.09 21.06 20.86
CA ASP A 14 -44.78 19.75 20.27
C ASP A 14 -45.96 19.06 19.54
N ASP A 15 -47.21 19.50 19.73
CA ASP A 15 -48.41 18.76 19.28
C ASP A 15 -48.97 19.11 17.88
N ALA A 16 -48.37 20.06 17.15
CA ALA A 16 -49.05 20.72 16.02
C ALA A 16 -48.78 20.15 14.61
N ASP A 17 -47.73 19.34 14.38
CA ASP A 17 -47.20 19.08 13.02
C ASP A 17 -46.83 17.60 12.73
N VAL A 18 -47.65 16.66 13.21
CA VAL A 18 -47.49 15.21 12.96
C VAL A 18 -48.22 14.76 11.66
N GLY A 19 -48.82 15.70 10.92
CA GLY A 19 -50.00 15.44 10.07
C GLY A 19 -49.82 14.90 8.63
N ASP A 20 -48.71 15.14 7.92
CA ASP A 20 -48.61 14.79 6.47
C ASP A 20 -47.19 14.43 5.97
N THR A 21 -46.27 14.02 6.84
CA THR A 21 -44.87 13.76 6.41
C THR A 21 -44.67 12.45 5.63
N THR A 22 -45.67 11.55 5.61
CA THR A 22 -45.58 10.22 4.99
C THR A 22 -45.86 10.22 3.49
N SER A 23 -46.72 11.13 3.00
CA SER A 23 -47.14 11.23 1.59
C SER A 23 -45.98 11.68 0.68
N ALA A 24 -45.23 12.71 1.09
CA ALA A 24 -44.11 13.28 0.35
C ALA A 24 -42.88 12.34 0.22
N GLY A 25 -42.75 11.35 1.11
CA GLY A 25 -41.54 10.54 1.31
C GLY A 25 -41.28 9.41 0.30
N THR A 26 -42.20 9.16 -0.64
CA THR A 26 -42.08 8.10 -1.67
C THR A 26 -41.67 8.66 -3.04
N GLY A 27 -42.29 9.76 -3.48
CA GLY A 27 -42.00 10.40 -4.77
C GLY A 27 -40.56 10.91 -4.91
N SER A 28 -39.94 11.34 -3.81
CA SER A 28 -38.53 11.77 -3.76
C SER A 28 -37.57 10.62 -4.09
N VAL A 29 -37.80 9.43 -3.52
CA VAL A 29 -36.96 8.25 -3.77
C VAL A 29 -37.12 7.79 -5.21
N GLY A 30 -38.34 7.71 -5.75
CA GLY A 30 -38.57 7.32 -7.15
C GLY A 30 -37.84 8.23 -8.15
N ARG A 31 -37.94 9.55 -7.97
CA ARG A 31 -37.22 10.54 -8.81
C ARG A 31 -35.70 10.42 -8.63
N ALA A 32 -35.22 10.25 -7.40
CA ALA A 32 -33.80 10.07 -7.11
C ALA A 32 -33.22 8.80 -7.77
N THR A 33 -33.95 7.69 -7.78
CA THR A 33 -33.58 6.44 -8.46
C THR A 33 -33.33 6.68 -9.95
N VAL A 34 -34.35 7.17 -10.67
CA VAL A 34 -34.31 7.31 -12.13
C VAL A 34 -33.24 8.31 -12.57
N LEU A 35 -33.11 9.45 -11.88
CA LEU A 35 -32.12 10.45 -12.26
C LEU A 35 -30.69 10.01 -11.90
N ALA A 36 -30.49 9.35 -10.76
CA ALA A 36 -29.16 8.82 -10.40
C ALA A 36 -28.71 7.72 -11.35
N SER A 37 -29.62 6.81 -11.73
CA SER A 37 -29.32 5.71 -12.64
C SER A 37 -29.10 6.21 -14.06
N LEU A 38 -29.90 7.15 -14.57
CA LEU A 38 -29.71 7.73 -15.90
C LEU A 38 -28.36 8.46 -16.02
N VAL A 39 -28.00 9.31 -15.05
CA VAL A 39 -26.71 10.03 -15.08
C VAL A 39 -25.53 9.06 -14.92
N ALA A 40 -25.64 8.07 -14.04
CA ALA A 40 -24.64 7.02 -13.89
C ALA A 40 -24.47 6.19 -15.17
N ALA A 41 -25.58 5.86 -15.85
CA ALA A 41 -25.63 5.05 -17.06
C ALA A 41 -25.05 5.76 -18.28
N VAL A 42 -25.34 7.06 -18.44
CA VAL A 42 -24.77 7.88 -19.52
C VAL A 42 -23.26 8.06 -19.31
N LEU A 43 -22.80 8.31 -18.08
CA LEU A 43 -21.37 8.46 -17.79
C LEU A 43 -20.59 7.14 -17.93
N SER A 44 -21.15 6.01 -17.46
CA SER A 44 -20.52 4.71 -17.65
C SER A 44 -20.56 4.26 -19.11
N GLY A 45 -21.69 4.41 -19.79
CA GLY A 45 -21.84 4.06 -21.20
C GLY A 45 -20.93 4.90 -22.09
N GLY A 46 -20.70 6.18 -21.74
CA GLY A 46 -19.75 7.05 -22.43
C GLY A 46 -18.31 6.57 -22.26
N LEU A 47 -17.91 6.15 -21.05
CA LEU A 47 -16.62 5.52 -20.79
C LEU A 47 -16.45 4.25 -21.65
N VAL A 48 -17.45 3.37 -21.69
CA VAL A 48 -17.41 2.14 -22.50
C VAL A 48 -17.43 2.46 -24.01
N TYR A 49 -18.14 3.49 -24.45
CA TYR A 49 -18.18 3.91 -25.86
C TYR A 49 -16.81 4.42 -26.35
N VAL A 50 -16.08 5.15 -25.51
CA VAL A 50 -14.73 5.66 -25.82
C VAL A 50 -13.68 4.55 -25.69
N ALA A 51 -13.64 3.82 -24.58
CA ALA A 51 -12.58 2.86 -24.25
C ALA A 51 -12.89 1.40 -24.63
N GLY A 52 -14.05 1.12 -25.24
CA GLY A 52 -14.56 -0.25 -25.43
C GLY A 52 -15.63 -0.35 -26.53
N ARG A 53 -15.54 0.48 -27.59
CA ARG A 53 -16.56 0.61 -28.64
C ARG A 53 -16.97 -0.72 -29.29
N LEU A 54 -16.11 -1.73 -29.28
CA LEU A 54 -16.40 -3.10 -29.73
C LEU A 54 -17.48 -3.78 -28.87
N PHE A 55 -17.43 -3.65 -27.54
CA PHE A 55 -18.43 -4.21 -26.62
C PHE A 55 -19.83 -3.66 -26.89
N LEU A 56 -19.94 -2.36 -27.21
CA LEU A 56 -21.22 -1.75 -27.60
C LEU A 56 -21.65 -2.13 -29.03
N ARG A 57 -20.76 -2.60 -29.92
CA ARG A 57 -21.22 -3.24 -31.17
C ARG A 57 -21.92 -4.56 -30.87
N TYR A 58 -21.35 -5.39 -30.02
CA TYR A 58 -21.96 -6.66 -29.59
C TYR A 58 -23.30 -6.44 -28.87
N LEU A 59 -23.38 -5.49 -27.93
CA LEU A 59 -24.64 -5.15 -27.26
C LEU A 59 -25.67 -4.56 -28.25
N GLY A 60 -25.21 -3.81 -29.25
CA GLY A 60 -26.05 -3.32 -30.36
C GLY A 60 -26.45 -4.39 -31.39
N ALA A 61 -25.77 -5.55 -31.41
CA ALA A 61 -26.11 -6.70 -32.25
C ALA A 61 -27.17 -7.56 -31.57
N ALA A 62 -27.05 -7.79 -30.26
CA ALA A 62 -28.10 -8.45 -29.46
C ALA A 62 -29.43 -7.66 -29.39
N VAL A 63 -29.43 -6.40 -29.80
CA VAL A 63 -30.63 -5.52 -29.87
C VAL A 63 -30.95 -5.10 -31.32
N GLY A 64 -30.18 -5.53 -32.32
CA GLY A 64 -30.41 -5.18 -33.72
C GLY A 64 -29.15 -5.13 -34.59
N ASN A 65 -28.89 -3.98 -35.22
CA ASN A 65 -27.97 -3.88 -36.37
C ASN A 65 -26.46 -3.79 -36.03
N GLY A 66 -26.04 -4.11 -34.80
CA GLY A 66 -24.62 -4.06 -34.40
C GLY A 66 -24.04 -2.65 -34.26
N SER A 67 -24.85 -1.59 -34.35
CA SER A 67 -24.33 -0.23 -34.24
C SER A 67 -23.95 0.13 -32.79
N PRO A 68 -22.79 0.79 -32.57
CA PRO A 68 -22.37 1.20 -31.22
C PRO A 68 -23.35 2.16 -30.51
N LEU A 69 -24.18 2.86 -31.28
CA LEU A 69 -25.20 3.78 -30.76
C LEU A 69 -26.43 3.05 -30.21
N LEU A 70 -26.93 2.01 -30.89
CA LEU A 70 -27.97 1.14 -30.31
C LEU A 70 -27.43 0.39 -29.09
N GLY A 71 -26.17 -0.07 -29.11
CA GLY A 71 -25.53 -0.65 -27.94
C GLY A 71 -25.38 0.31 -26.77
N PHE A 72 -25.04 1.58 -27.01
CA PHE A 72 -25.06 2.61 -25.96
C PHE A 72 -26.48 2.82 -25.40
N GLY A 73 -27.51 2.85 -26.25
CA GLY A 73 -28.91 2.90 -25.82
C GLY A 73 -29.31 1.70 -24.95
N ALA A 74 -28.98 0.49 -25.39
CA ALA A 74 -29.22 -0.76 -24.66
C ALA A 74 -28.49 -0.78 -23.30
N TRP A 75 -27.24 -0.32 -23.26
CA TRP A 75 -26.48 -0.15 -22.01
C TRP A 75 -27.19 0.81 -21.05
N VAL A 76 -27.69 1.96 -21.56
CA VAL A 76 -28.40 2.93 -20.73
C VAL A 76 -29.71 2.35 -20.17
N VAL A 77 -30.50 1.65 -20.98
CA VAL A 77 -31.73 0.98 -20.52
C VAL A 77 -31.42 -0.08 -19.45
N LEU A 78 -30.46 -0.97 -19.71
CA LEU A 78 -30.03 -2.01 -18.77
C LEU A 78 -29.56 -1.41 -17.43
N ALA A 79 -28.74 -0.36 -17.49
CA ALA A 79 -28.23 0.34 -16.32
C ALA A 79 -29.33 1.14 -15.57
N VAL A 80 -30.38 1.63 -16.24
CA VAL A 80 -31.54 2.21 -15.55
C VAL A 80 -32.32 1.15 -14.77
N VAL A 81 -32.51 -0.05 -15.35
CA VAL A 81 -33.15 -1.20 -14.67
C VAL A 81 -32.35 -1.64 -13.43
N PHE A 82 -31.04 -1.78 -13.54
CA PHE A 82 -30.17 -2.05 -12.37
C PHE A 82 -30.26 -0.93 -11.31
N GLY A 83 -30.52 0.31 -11.72
CA GLY A 83 -30.71 1.43 -10.79
C GLY A 83 -31.91 1.26 -9.87
N VAL A 84 -32.99 0.66 -10.37
CA VAL A 84 -34.18 0.31 -9.57
C VAL A 84 -33.83 -0.77 -8.53
N GLY A 85 -33.09 -1.81 -8.94
CA GLY A 85 -32.59 -2.85 -8.04
C GLY A 85 -31.69 -2.29 -6.93
N PHE A 86 -30.75 -1.41 -7.28
CA PHE A 86 -29.92 -0.70 -6.30
C PHE A 86 -30.75 0.10 -5.30
N ALA A 87 -31.74 0.87 -5.78
CA ALA A 87 -32.56 1.71 -4.93
C ALA A 87 -33.35 0.90 -3.89
N GLY A 88 -33.85 -0.29 -4.25
CA GLY A 88 -34.50 -1.21 -3.31
C GLY A 88 -33.60 -1.58 -2.12
N VAL A 89 -32.32 -1.86 -2.37
CA VAL A 89 -31.33 -2.19 -1.31
C VAL A 89 -30.84 -0.94 -0.57
N ALA A 90 -30.64 0.17 -1.29
CA ALA A 90 -29.96 1.36 -0.78
C ALA A 90 -30.89 2.36 -0.08
N ALA A 91 -32.19 2.40 -0.40
CA ALA A 91 -33.12 3.41 0.12
C ALA A 91 -33.19 3.44 1.65
N GLY A 92 -33.18 2.27 2.31
CA GLY A 92 -33.19 2.18 3.77
C GLY A 92 -31.96 2.80 4.44
N GLN A 93 -30.79 2.75 3.79
CA GLN A 93 -29.58 3.42 4.27
C GLN A 93 -29.56 4.90 3.91
N ALA A 94 -30.00 5.26 2.71
CA ALA A 94 -30.09 6.65 2.28
C ALA A 94 -31.05 7.47 3.17
N LYS A 95 -32.21 6.91 3.56
CA LYS A 95 -33.17 7.52 4.50
C LYS A 95 -32.61 7.69 5.92
N ARG A 96 -31.65 6.86 6.34
CA ARG A 96 -30.91 7.00 7.61
C ARG A 96 -29.75 8.01 7.53
N GLY A 97 -29.70 8.84 6.49
CA GLY A 97 -28.60 9.77 6.23
C GLY A 97 -27.27 9.14 5.82
N ASN A 98 -27.14 7.81 5.84
CA ASN A 98 -25.89 7.10 5.51
C ASN A 98 -25.54 7.23 4.02
N SER A 99 -24.29 7.59 3.73
CA SER A 99 -23.81 7.79 2.35
C SER A 99 -23.67 6.47 1.59
N THR A 100 -24.56 6.25 0.62
CA THR A 100 -24.67 5.01 -0.16
C THR A 100 -23.56 4.79 -1.21
N THR A 101 -22.54 5.65 -1.31
CA THR A 101 -21.43 5.49 -2.27
C THR A 101 -20.69 4.15 -2.12
N GLY A 102 -20.52 3.65 -0.89
CA GLY A 102 -19.87 2.36 -0.64
C GLY A 102 -20.70 1.18 -1.17
N TYR A 103 -22.01 1.18 -0.88
CA TYR A 103 -22.94 0.22 -1.46
C TYR A 103 -22.99 0.32 -2.99
N GLY A 104 -22.92 1.54 -3.53
CA GLY A 104 -22.86 1.80 -4.97
C GLY A 104 -21.63 1.16 -5.62
N LEU A 105 -20.43 1.38 -5.06
CA LEU A 105 -19.20 0.74 -5.55
C LEU A 105 -19.30 -0.79 -5.51
N VAL A 106 -19.73 -1.38 -4.39
CA VAL A 106 -19.91 -2.84 -4.28
C VAL A 106 -20.92 -3.35 -5.30
N TYR A 107 -22.05 -2.67 -5.47
CA TYR A 107 -23.06 -3.01 -6.48
C TYR A 107 -22.50 -2.91 -7.91
N GLY A 108 -21.70 -1.88 -8.20
CA GLY A 108 -21.01 -1.73 -9.49
C GLY A 108 -20.00 -2.84 -9.77
N VAL A 109 -19.28 -3.33 -8.76
CA VAL A 109 -18.37 -4.49 -8.90
C VAL A 109 -19.16 -5.80 -9.10
N VAL A 110 -20.27 -5.98 -8.39
CA VAL A 110 -21.18 -7.12 -8.60
C VAL A 110 -21.76 -7.09 -10.02
N LEU A 111 -22.19 -5.94 -10.52
CA LEU A 111 -22.64 -5.80 -11.92
C LEU A 111 -21.49 -6.04 -12.91
N ALA A 112 -20.27 -5.57 -12.64
CA ALA A 112 -19.11 -5.84 -13.50
C ALA A 112 -18.90 -7.35 -13.70
N VAL A 113 -18.98 -8.13 -12.62
CA VAL A 113 -18.88 -9.60 -12.70
C VAL A 113 -20.13 -10.21 -13.34
N PHE A 114 -21.32 -10.05 -12.74
CA PHE A 114 -22.51 -10.79 -13.16
C PHE A 114 -23.13 -10.29 -14.47
N ALA A 115 -23.20 -8.97 -14.69
CA ALA A 115 -23.70 -8.44 -15.96
C ALA A 115 -22.60 -8.40 -17.03
N GLY A 116 -21.41 -7.93 -16.67
CA GLY A 116 -20.30 -7.72 -17.61
C GLY A 116 -19.61 -9.01 -18.08
N LEU A 117 -19.24 -9.91 -17.17
CA LEU A 117 -18.51 -11.15 -17.52
C LEU A 117 -19.43 -12.35 -17.82
N LEU A 118 -20.67 -12.39 -17.30
CA LEU A 118 -21.54 -13.57 -17.43
C LEU A 118 -22.77 -13.30 -18.31
N ALA A 119 -23.68 -12.42 -17.89
CA ALA A 119 -24.99 -12.28 -18.53
C ALA A 119 -24.92 -11.67 -19.94
N ILE A 120 -24.13 -10.62 -20.16
CA ILE A 120 -24.01 -9.99 -21.49
C ILE A 120 -23.37 -10.95 -22.51
N PRO A 121 -22.22 -11.61 -22.23
CA PRO A 121 -21.66 -12.61 -23.14
C PRO A 121 -22.63 -13.75 -23.49
N ALA A 122 -23.38 -14.25 -22.50
CA ALA A 122 -24.37 -15.31 -22.72
C ALA A 122 -25.53 -14.84 -23.62
N VAL A 123 -26.14 -13.68 -23.32
CA VAL A 123 -27.25 -13.13 -24.12
C VAL A 123 -26.81 -12.75 -25.53
N VAL A 124 -25.61 -12.18 -25.70
CA VAL A 124 -25.07 -11.90 -27.03
C VAL A 124 -24.85 -13.19 -27.82
N THR A 125 -24.29 -14.24 -27.18
CA THR A 125 -24.04 -15.53 -27.84
C THR A 125 -25.34 -16.16 -28.32
N GLU A 126 -26.36 -16.22 -27.46
CA GLU A 126 -27.68 -16.79 -27.80
C GLU A 126 -28.37 -16.02 -28.94
N VAL A 127 -28.44 -14.69 -28.85
CA VAL A 127 -29.17 -13.87 -29.82
C VAL A 127 -28.45 -13.75 -31.17
N THR A 128 -27.12 -13.63 -31.18
CA THR A 128 -26.34 -13.46 -32.43
C THR A 128 -25.89 -14.78 -33.05
N ARG A 129 -25.91 -15.88 -32.29
CA ARG A 129 -25.30 -17.18 -32.63
C ARG A 129 -23.79 -17.12 -32.93
N TRP A 130 -23.13 -16.02 -32.56
CA TRP A 130 -21.68 -15.92 -32.57
C TRP A 130 -21.17 -16.29 -31.19
N GLU A 131 -20.20 -17.20 -31.09
CA GLU A 131 -19.49 -17.41 -29.84
C GLU A 131 -18.90 -16.07 -29.37
N PHE A 132 -19.33 -15.57 -28.22
CA PHE A 132 -18.69 -14.44 -27.57
C PHE A 132 -17.56 -14.98 -26.69
N PRO A 133 -16.28 -14.96 -27.11
CA PRO A 133 -15.21 -15.42 -26.25
C PRO A 133 -15.11 -14.48 -25.04
N LEU A 134 -15.14 -15.03 -23.83
CA LEU A 134 -14.97 -14.26 -22.58
C LEU A 134 -13.70 -13.41 -22.58
N SER A 135 -12.70 -13.83 -23.36
CA SER A 135 -11.46 -13.10 -23.62
C SER A 135 -11.67 -11.67 -24.16
N HIS A 136 -12.80 -11.42 -24.84
CA HIS A 136 -13.16 -10.13 -25.43
C HIS A 136 -13.97 -9.21 -24.49
N VAL A 137 -14.29 -9.65 -23.25
CA VAL A 137 -14.75 -8.71 -22.22
C VAL A 137 -13.55 -7.92 -21.69
N GLY A 138 -13.21 -6.83 -22.39
CA GLY A 138 -12.13 -5.94 -21.98
C GLY A 138 -12.36 -5.30 -20.60
N VAL A 139 -11.38 -4.54 -20.12
CA VAL A 139 -11.48 -3.85 -18.82
C VAL A 139 -12.50 -2.70 -18.86
N SER A 140 -12.83 -2.16 -20.05
CA SER A 140 -13.69 -0.98 -20.20
C SER A 140 -15.15 -1.17 -19.74
N PRO A 141 -15.89 -2.23 -20.08
CA PRO A 141 -17.22 -2.53 -19.50
C PRO A 141 -17.20 -2.64 -17.97
N LEU A 142 -16.13 -3.22 -17.41
CA LEU A 142 -16.00 -3.46 -15.97
C LEU A 142 -15.71 -2.15 -15.22
N ALA A 143 -14.81 -1.33 -15.77
CA ALA A 143 -14.61 0.04 -15.34
C ALA A 143 -15.91 0.87 -15.49
N GLY A 144 -16.68 0.62 -16.55
CA GLY A 144 -18.02 1.18 -16.77
C GLY A 144 -18.97 0.85 -15.62
N PHE A 145 -19.14 -0.43 -15.27
CA PHE A 145 -20.02 -0.84 -14.16
C PHE A 145 -19.52 -0.36 -12.79
N ALA A 146 -18.19 -0.29 -12.56
CA ALA A 146 -17.63 0.31 -11.35
C ALA A 146 -17.91 1.82 -11.25
N VAL A 147 -17.70 2.58 -12.34
CA VAL A 147 -18.03 4.02 -12.43
C VAL A 147 -19.53 4.25 -12.26
N TYR A 148 -20.36 3.44 -12.91
CA TYR A 148 -21.81 3.43 -12.75
C TYR A 148 -22.19 3.31 -11.27
N GLY A 149 -21.65 2.31 -10.57
CA GLY A 149 -21.90 2.08 -9.14
C GLY A 149 -21.49 3.27 -8.25
N ILE A 150 -20.28 3.82 -8.45
CA ILE A 150 -19.79 4.99 -7.69
C ILE A 150 -20.69 6.20 -7.90
N VAL A 151 -21.06 6.50 -9.15
CA VAL A 151 -21.90 7.66 -9.50
C VAL A 151 -23.31 7.47 -8.95
N LEU A 152 -23.94 6.33 -9.22
CA LEU A 152 -25.28 5.97 -8.73
C LEU A 152 -25.37 6.12 -7.21
N GLY A 153 -24.49 5.44 -6.46
CA GLY A 153 -24.48 5.46 -5.00
C GLY A 153 -24.19 6.84 -4.40
N SER A 154 -23.53 7.73 -5.14
CA SER A 154 -23.22 9.10 -4.71
C SER A 154 -24.32 10.11 -5.02
N LEU A 155 -24.99 9.98 -6.17
CA LEU A 155 -26.11 10.84 -6.58
C LEU A 155 -27.39 10.49 -5.83
N PHE A 156 -27.69 9.19 -5.70
CA PHE A 156 -28.88 8.68 -5.02
C PHE A 156 -28.97 9.19 -3.57
N TRP A 157 -27.92 9.03 -2.77
CA TRP A 157 -27.86 9.54 -1.40
C TRP A 157 -28.09 11.05 -1.30
N LYS A 158 -27.49 11.85 -2.19
CA LYS A 158 -27.67 13.31 -2.18
C LYS A 158 -29.12 13.70 -2.44
N MET A 159 -29.74 13.13 -3.47
CA MET A 159 -31.12 13.46 -3.84
C MET A 159 -32.15 12.97 -2.82
N VAL A 160 -32.00 11.75 -2.28
CA VAL A 160 -32.87 11.23 -1.21
C VAL A 160 -32.80 12.11 0.06
N ASN A 161 -31.66 12.75 0.33
CA ASN A 161 -31.48 13.65 1.48
C ASN A 161 -31.65 15.15 1.13
N GLY A 162 -32.17 15.50 -0.05
CA GLY A 162 -32.35 16.89 -0.49
C GLY A 162 -31.07 17.73 -0.55
N ARG A 163 -29.89 17.11 -0.49
CA ARG A 163 -28.60 17.83 -0.41
C ARG A 163 -28.23 18.39 -1.78
N PRO A 164 -27.78 19.66 -1.87
CA PRO A 164 -27.47 20.28 -3.16
C PRO A 164 -26.42 19.47 -3.91
N LEU A 165 -26.63 19.29 -5.22
CA LEU A 165 -25.78 18.52 -6.14
C LEU A 165 -24.47 19.24 -6.47
N ARG A 166 -23.75 19.74 -5.46
CA ARG A 166 -22.33 20.08 -5.58
C ARG A 166 -21.63 18.83 -6.14
N PRO A 167 -21.00 18.86 -7.32
CA PRO A 167 -20.37 17.69 -7.92
C PRO A 167 -19.38 17.09 -6.93
N LEU A 168 -19.29 15.75 -6.82
CA LEU A 168 -18.54 15.15 -5.71
C LEU A 168 -17.10 15.64 -5.71
N PHE A 169 -16.49 15.74 -6.89
CA PHE A 169 -15.14 16.26 -7.20
C PHE A 169 -14.88 17.72 -6.76
N LEU A 170 -15.91 18.54 -6.51
CA LEU A 170 -15.78 19.93 -6.04
C LEU A 170 -15.90 20.10 -4.51
N VAL A 171 -16.05 19.00 -3.76
CA VAL A 171 -15.82 19.01 -2.30
C VAL A 171 -14.32 18.80 -2.09
N GLY A 172 -13.64 19.66 -1.33
CA GLY A 172 -12.15 19.65 -1.23
C GLY A 172 -11.53 18.28 -0.91
N ARG A 173 -12.27 17.41 -0.23
CA ARG A 173 -11.88 16.04 0.13
C ARG A 173 -11.79 15.04 -1.05
N THR A 174 -12.49 15.26 -2.15
CA THR A 174 -12.21 14.50 -3.38
C THR A 174 -11.00 15.05 -4.11
N ILE A 175 -10.71 16.35 -3.99
CA ILE A 175 -9.50 16.94 -4.58
C ILE A 175 -8.27 16.36 -3.89
N SER A 176 -8.27 16.26 -2.55
CA SER A 176 -7.22 15.55 -1.79
C SER A 176 -7.11 14.08 -2.17
N THR A 177 -8.24 13.36 -2.32
CA THR A 177 -8.27 11.97 -2.81
C THR A 177 -7.64 11.83 -4.19
N VAL A 178 -8.06 12.65 -5.16
CA VAL A 178 -7.58 12.59 -6.55
C VAL A 178 -6.09 12.91 -6.59
N LEU A 179 -5.63 13.97 -5.92
CA LEU A 179 -4.21 14.33 -5.84
C LEU A 179 -3.38 13.22 -5.19
N ALA A 180 -3.82 12.65 -4.06
CA ALA A 180 -3.14 11.53 -3.41
C ALA A 180 -3.06 10.29 -4.32
N SER A 181 -4.12 10.02 -5.10
CA SER A 181 -4.19 8.90 -6.04
C SER A 181 -3.34 9.08 -7.30
N LEU A 182 -3.18 10.32 -7.78
CA LEU A 182 -2.28 10.66 -8.86
C LEU A 182 -0.81 10.59 -8.40
N VAL A 183 -0.48 11.09 -7.21
CA VAL A 183 0.86 10.96 -6.62
C VAL A 183 1.22 9.48 -6.43
N ALA A 184 0.31 8.68 -5.85
CA ALA A 184 0.48 7.23 -5.72
C ALA A 184 0.62 6.53 -7.08
N GLY A 185 -0.18 6.93 -8.07
CA GLY A 185 -0.11 6.43 -9.44
C GLY A 185 1.22 6.74 -10.12
N VAL A 186 1.78 7.94 -9.95
CA VAL A 186 3.07 8.33 -10.51
C VAL A 186 4.20 7.49 -9.89
N VAL A 187 4.20 7.27 -8.57
CA VAL A 187 5.22 6.44 -7.91
C VAL A 187 5.14 4.99 -8.37
N ALA A 188 3.95 4.38 -8.31
CA ALA A 188 3.77 3.00 -8.72
C ALA A 188 4.01 2.80 -10.22
N GLY A 189 3.55 3.73 -11.05
CA GLY A 189 3.78 3.72 -12.50
C GLY A 189 5.26 3.86 -12.84
N ALA A 190 6.03 4.69 -12.12
CA ALA A 190 7.47 4.81 -12.35
C ALA A 190 8.24 3.57 -11.90
N VAL A 191 7.81 2.90 -10.82
CA VAL A 191 8.32 1.57 -10.43
C VAL A 191 8.02 0.53 -11.51
N LEU A 192 6.84 0.58 -12.15
CA LEU A 192 6.53 -0.25 -13.31
C LEU A 192 7.40 0.09 -14.53
N VAL A 193 7.65 1.37 -14.84
CA VAL A 193 8.60 1.77 -15.91
C VAL A 193 9.98 1.17 -15.67
N ALA A 194 10.50 1.26 -14.45
CA ALA A 194 11.85 0.82 -14.12
C ALA A 194 12.01 -0.71 -14.01
N ALA A 195 11.05 -1.41 -13.39
CA ALA A 195 11.18 -2.82 -13.05
C ALA A 195 10.37 -3.78 -13.95
N ALA A 196 9.36 -3.28 -14.66
CA ALA A 196 8.42 -4.10 -15.41
C ALA A 196 7.76 -3.36 -16.61
N PRO A 197 8.49 -2.67 -17.50
CA PRO A 197 7.89 -1.75 -18.49
C PRO A 197 6.89 -2.40 -19.44
N HIS A 198 7.03 -3.70 -19.71
CA HIS A 198 6.07 -4.52 -20.46
C HIS A 198 4.67 -4.56 -19.79
N HIS A 199 4.56 -4.42 -18.47
CA HIS A 199 3.26 -4.30 -17.79
C HIS A 199 2.54 -2.99 -18.13
N LEU A 200 3.26 -1.91 -18.44
CA LEU A 200 2.64 -0.70 -18.95
C LEU A 200 2.23 -0.86 -20.41
N VAL A 201 3.03 -1.53 -21.24
CA VAL A 201 2.60 -1.93 -22.60
C VAL A 201 1.28 -2.71 -22.56
N TYR A 202 1.09 -3.59 -21.59
CA TYR A 202 -0.18 -4.29 -21.38
C TYR A 202 -1.34 -3.37 -20.99
N PHE A 203 -1.14 -2.37 -20.10
CA PHE A 203 -2.16 -1.35 -19.85
C PHE A 203 -2.49 -0.52 -21.10
N ALA A 204 -1.50 -0.23 -21.95
CA ALA A 204 -1.73 0.47 -23.22
C ALA A 204 -2.59 -0.35 -24.19
N LEU A 205 -2.29 -1.65 -24.33
CA LEU A 205 -3.05 -2.58 -25.15
C LEU A 205 -4.49 -2.77 -24.66
N ILE A 206 -4.70 -2.88 -23.34
CA ILE A 206 -6.04 -2.93 -22.70
C ILE A 206 -6.91 -1.73 -23.10
N ALA A 207 -6.32 -0.55 -23.29
CA ALA A 207 -7.02 0.68 -23.68
C ALA A 207 -7.01 0.94 -25.20
N GLY A 208 -6.47 0.03 -26.01
CA GLY A 208 -6.31 0.23 -27.46
C GLY A 208 -5.24 1.26 -27.86
N GLY A 209 -4.42 1.76 -26.93
CA GLY A 209 -3.39 2.79 -27.14
C GLY A 209 -2.08 2.30 -27.80
N GLY A 210 -2.13 1.15 -28.48
CA GLY A 210 -0.96 0.48 -29.07
C GLY A 210 0.06 -0.01 -28.03
N ALA A 211 1.18 -0.55 -28.50
CA ALA A 211 2.18 -1.19 -27.66
C ALA A 211 3.19 -0.21 -27.00
N SER A 212 2.73 0.91 -26.43
CA SER A 212 3.61 1.99 -25.93
C SER A 212 3.60 2.16 -24.41
N VAL A 213 4.81 2.19 -23.80
CA VAL A 213 4.99 2.44 -22.35
C VAL A 213 4.40 3.78 -21.89
N PRO A 214 4.51 4.92 -22.63
CA PRO A 214 3.92 6.19 -22.20
C PRO A 214 2.39 6.19 -22.17
N ALA A 215 1.71 5.60 -23.18
CA ALA A 215 0.25 5.47 -23.14
C ALA A 215 -0.17 4.52 -22.00
N GLY A 216 0.59 3.46 -21.77
CA GLY A 216 0.41 2.53 -20.66
C GLY A 216 0.50 3.19 -19.28
N PHE A 217 1.47 4.08 -19.10
CA PHE A 217 1.62 4.90 -17.90
C PHE A 217 0.43 5.85 -17.71
N LEU A 218 -0.07 6.50 -18.76
CA LEU A 218 -1.27 7.34 -18.69
C LEU A 218 -2.53 6.55 -18.34
N VAL A 219 -2.72 5.36 -18.93
CA VAL A 219 -3.83 4.46 -18.58
C VAL A 219 -3.72 3.98 -17.13
N PHE A 220 -2.51 3.66 -16.67
CA PHE A 220 -2.24 3.30 -15.28
C PHE A 220 -2.57 4.45 -14.31
N LEU A 221 -2.25 5.71 -14.66
CA LEU A 221 -2.65 6.89 -13.87
C LEU A 221 -4.17 7.07 -13.82
N LEU A 222 -4.89 6.82 -14.91
CA LEU A 222 -6.36 6.87 -14.90
C LEU A 222 -6.95 5.76 -14.00
N ALA A 223 -6.41 4.55 -14.07
CA ALA A 223 -6.77 3.45 -13.16
C ALA A 223 -6.41 3.77 -11.69
N SER A 224 -5.29 4.47 -11.45
CA SER A 224 -4.85 4.87 -10.12
C SER A 224 -5.85 5.80 -9.43
N VAL A 225 -6.53 6.67 -10.17
CA VAL A 225 -7.63 7.51 -9.64
C VAL A 225 -8.84 6.67 -9.24
N VAL A 226 -9.18 5.62 -9.99
CA VAL A 226 -10.27 4.69 -9.64
C VAL A 226 -9.94 3.90 -8.36
N PHE A 227 -8.70 3.40 -8.23
CA PHE A 227 -8.24 2.78 -6.99
C PHE A 227 -8.20 3.79 -5.82
N GLY A 228 -7.83 5.05 -6.08
CA GLY A 228 -7.92 6.15 -5.13
C GLY A 228 -9.32 6.40 -4.60
N ALA A 229 -10.32 6.40 -5.48
CA ALA A 229 -11.73 6.51 -5.10
C ALA A 229 -12.17 5.32 -4.22
N GLY A 230 -11.73 4.09 -4.52
CA GLY A 230 -11.96 2.91 -3.68
C GLY A 230 -11.38 3.08 -2.27
N PHE A 231 -10.17 3.62 -2.14
CA PHE A 231 -9.52 3.90 -0.85
C PHE A 231 -10.28 4.96 -0.01
N ALA A 232 -10.76 6.03 -0.65
CA ALA A 232 -11.56 7.06 0.04
C ALA A 232 -12.96 6.56 0.46
N VAL A 233 -13.51 5.58 -0.26
CA VAL A 233 -14.85 5.04 -0.01
C VAL A 233 -14.89 4.00 1.11
N TYR A 234 -13.86 3.15 1.26
CA TYR A 234 -13.85 2.06 2.25
C TYR A 234 -12.82 2.27 3.38
N PRO A 235 -11.48 2.23 3.16
CA PRO A 235 -10.50 2.52 4.22
C PRO A 235 -10.64 3.88 4.91
N ALA A 236 -10.69 4.99 4.16
CA ALA A 236 -10.63 6.33 4.77
C ALA A 236 -11.83 6.63 5.71
N ARG A 237 -13.00 6.05 5.42
CA ARG A 237 -14.19 6.19 6.29
C ARG A 237 -14.08 5.45 7.62
N ARG A 238 -13.13 4.51 7.80
CA ARG A 238 -12.82 3.93 9.12
C ARG A 238 -11.95 4.88 9.96
N VAL A 239 -11.05 5.64 9.34
CA VAL A 239 -10.22 6.65 10.02
C VAL A 239 -11.08 7.73 10.67
N GLU A 240 -12.13 8.19 9.99
CA GLU A 240 -13.03 9.23 10.51
C GLU A 240 -14.11 8.76 11.49
N ARG A 241 -14.47 7.47 11.47
CA ARG A 241 -15.61 6.94 12.24
C ARG A 241 -15.21 6.29 13.57
N GLN A 242 -13.94 6.39 13.96
CA GLN A 242 -13.45 5.83 15.21
C GLN A 242 -12.48 6.79 15.88
N ASP A 243 -12.79 7.21 17.10
CA ASP A 243 -11.90 7.96 18.01
C ASP A 243 -10.79 7.05 18.58
N LEU A 244 -10.11 6.30 17.70
CA LEU A 244 -9.01 5.38 18.03
C LEU A 244 -7.66 6.04 17.69
N PRO A 245 -6.94 6.60 18.69
CA PRO A 245 -5.69 7.34 18.49
C PRO A 245 -4.50 6.43 18.10
N GLY A 246 -4.54 5.86 16.89
CA GLY A 246 -3.48 4.97 16.39
C GLY A 246 -3.62 4.42 14.97
N GLN A 247 -4.78 4.50 14.32
CA GLN A 247 -4.96 4.04 12.93
C GLN A 247 -4.39 5.06 11.92
N SER A 248 -3.07 5.06 11.73
CA SER A 248 -2.43 5.92 10.73
C SER A 248 -2.87 5.55 9.31
N GLY A 249 -3.12 6.55 8.46
CA GLY A 249 -3.51 6.35 7.05
C GLY A 249 -2.54 5.47 6.26
N LEU A 250 -1.26 5.45 6.65
CA LEU A 250 -0.25 4.52 6.15
C LEU A 250 -0.60 3.04 6.38
N LYS A 251 -1.07 2.64 7.57
CA LYS A 251 -1.42 1.23 7.85
C LYS A 251 -2.51 0.77 6.88
N LEU A 252 -3.60 1.52 6.81
CA LEU A 252 -4.73 1.25 5.92
C LEU A 252 -4.34 1.34 4.44
N GLY A 253 -3.48 2.28 4.07
CA GLY A 253 -2.90 2.41 2.74
C GLY A 253 -2.09 1.18 2.33
N ALA A 254 -1.17 0.73 3.19
CA ALA A 254 -0.38 -0.47 2.95
C ALA A 254 -1.24 -1.74 2.88
N THR A 255 -2.26 -1.89 3.74
CA THR A 255 -3.25 -2.98 3.64
C THR A 255 -4.01 -2.92 2.32
N TYR A 256 -4.44 -1.74 1.87
CA TYR A 256 -5.11 -1.58 0.58
C TYR A 256 -4.17 -1.87 -0.61
N GLY A 257 -2.90 -1.49 -0.52
CA GLY A 257 -1.86 -1.84 -1.48
C GLY A 257 -1.56 -3.33 -1.54
N LEU A 258 -1.61 -4.04 -0.41
CA LEU A 258 -1.50 -5.49 -0.35
C LEU A 258 -2.73 -6.19 -0.97
N VAL A 259 -3.94 -5.66 -0.74
CA VAL A 259 -5.16 -6.15 -1.40
C VAL A 259 -5.11 -5.92 -2.91
N LEU A 260 -4.60 -4.76 -3.36
CA LEU A 260 -4.36 -4.49 -4.78
C LEU A 260 -3.23 -5.34 -5.38
N LEU A 261 -2.19 -5.69 -4.60
CA LEU A 261 -1.12 -6.61 -5.01
C LEU A 261 -1.69 -8.01 -5.26
N VAL A 262 -2.49 -8.54 -4.33
CA VAL A 262 -3.05 -9.90 -4.43
C VAL A 262 -4.20 -9.96 -5.44
N LEU A 263 -5.26 -9.17 -5.26
CA LEU A 263 -6.41 -9.21 -6.16
C LEU A 263 -6.08 -8.58 -7.51
N GLY A 264 -5.60 -7.34 -7.54
CA GLY A 264 -5.27 -6.64 -8.77
C GLY A 264 -4.08 -7.25 -9.51
N GLY A 265 -2.93 -7.30 -8.83
CA GLY A 265 -1.65 -7.69 -9.42
C GLY A 265 -1.50 -9.17 -9.71
N ALA A 266 -1.86 -10.05 -8.76
CA ALA A 266 -1.60 -11.48 -8.86
C ALA A 266 -2.74 -12.32 -9.45
N ILE A 267 -3.99 -11.82 -9.43
CA ILE A 267 -5.17 -12.58 -9.90
C ILE A 267 -5.81 -11.89 -11.12
N VAL A 268 -6.31 -10.66 -10.95
CA VAL A 268 -7.10 -9.94 -11.96
C VAL A 268 -6.27 -9.66 -13.20
N ILE A 269 -5.11 -8.99 -13.09
CA ILE A 269 -4.33 -8.59 -14.27
C ILE A 269 -3.84 -9.79 -15.10
N PRO A 270 -3.28 -10.87 -14.54
CA PRO A 270 -2.93 -12.06 -15.32
C PRO A 270 -4.12 -12.66 -16.08
N GLN A 271 -5.30 -12.76 -15.45
CA GLN A 271 -6.52 -13.23 -16.10
C GLN A 271 -6.98 -12.28 -17.22
N PHE A 272 -6.95 -10.96 -16.98
CA PHE A 272 -7.31 -9.97 -18.01
C PHE A 272 -6.31 -9.86 -19.16
N LEU A 273 -5.08 -10.33 -19.01
CA LEU A 273 -4.08 -10.34 -20.09
C LEU A 273 -4.10 -11.62 -20.91
N GLY A 274 -4.32 -12.79 -20.29
CA GLY A 274 -4.67 -14.02 -21.02
C GLY A 274 -6.03 -13.94 -21.73
N ALA A 275 -6.92 -13.05 -21.24
CA ALA A 275 -8.14 -12.65 -21.95
C ALA A 275 -7.84 -11.68 -23.10
N ALA A 276 -7.39 -10.46 -22.80
CA ALA A 276 -7.31 -9.39 -23.79
C ALA A 276 -6.18 -9.55 -24.82
N THR A 277 -5.27 -10.52 -24.66
CA THR A 277 -4.14 -10.73 -25.58
C THR A 277 -3.88 -12.22 -25.81
N ALA A 278 -3.42 -12.58 -27.02
CA ALA A 278 -2.99 -13.94 -27.36
C ALA A 278 -1.57 -14.29 -26.85
N PHE A 279 -1.12 -13.65 -25.76
CA PHE A 279 0.18 -13.87 -25.14
C PHE A 279 0.02 -14.56 -23.79
N ASP A 280 0.99 -15.41 -23.43
CA ASP A 280 1.06 -15.98 -22.07
C ASP A 280 0.98 -14.86 -21.01
N PRO A 281 0.18 -15.05 -19.94
CA PRO A 281 0.09 -14.06 -18.88
C PRO A 281 1.47 -13.83 -18.25
N PRO A 282 1.90 -12.57 -18.07
CA PRO A 282 3.26 -12.29 -17.64
C PRO A 282 3.52 -12.86 -16.25
N ARG A 283 4.58 -13.69 -16.15
CA ARG A 283 5.05 -14.23 -14.86
C ARG A 283 5.23 -13.09 -13.85
N LEU A 284 4.56 -13.20 -12.71
CA LEU A 284 4.56 -12.16 -11.67
C LEU A 284 5.98 -11.80 -11.23
N ARG A 285 6.41 -10.58 -11.56
CA ARG A 285 7.73 -10.07 -11.17
C ARG A 285 7.62 -9.28 -9.88
N ALA A 286 8.61 -9.39 -8.99
CA ALA A 286 8.64 -8.66 -7.71
C ALA A 286 8.43 -7.15 -7.88
N GLY A 287 8.95 -6.54 -8.95
CA GLY A 287 8.74 -5.11 -9.27
C GLY A 287 7.29 -4.73 -9.58
N MET A 288 6.50 -5.63 -10.17
CA MET A 288 5.05 -5.44 -10.37
C MET A 288 4.32 -5.50 -9.02
N LEU A 289 4.63 -6.50 -8.19
CA LEU A 289 3.99 -6.64 -6.88
C LEU A 289 4.33 -5.43 -5.97
N LEU A 290 5.60 -5.01 -5.98
CA LEU A 290 6.08 -3.84 -5.26
C LEU A 290 5.37 -2.55 -5.70
N SER A 291 5.02 -2.38 -6.97
CA SER A 291 4.32 -1.16 -7.42
C SER A 291 2.92 -1.03 -6.79
N TYR A 292 2.18 -2.13 -6.63
CA TYR A 292 0.84 -2.09 -5.99
C TYR A 292 0.92 -1.85 -4.47
N LEU A 293 1.93 -2.42 -3.81
CA LEU A 293 2.16 -2.17 -2.38
C LEU A 293 2.62 -0.71 -2.14
N LEU A 294 3.50 -0.19 -2.99
CA LEU A 294 3.89 1.23 -2.97
C LEU A 294 2.72 2.16 -3.32
N PHE A 295 1.86 1.81 -4.29
CA PHE A 295 0.66 2.58 -4.59
C PHE A 295 -0.19 2.79 -3.33
N GLY A 296 -0.53 1.71 -2.63
CA GLY A 296 -1.32 1.81 -1.40
C GLY A 296 -0.61 2.58 -0.27
N ALA A 297 0.68 2.32 -0.06
CA ALA A 297 1.46 3.01 0.97
C ALA A 297 1.59 4.52 0.71
N VAL A 298 1.87 4.93 -0.53
CA VAL A 298 1.90 6.34 -0.94
C VAL A 298 0.52 6.97 -0.79
N LEU A 299 -0.53 6.32 -1.28
CA LEU A 299 -1.91 6.80 -1.21
C LEU A 299 -2.33 7.09 0.24
N GLY A 300 -2.05 6.18 1.17
CA GLY A 300 -2.34 6.35 2.59
C GLY A 300 -1.53 7.46 3.29
N VAL A 301 -0.30 7.73 2.83
CA VAL A 301 0.54 8.83 3.34
C VAL A 301 0.11 10.17 2.74
N SER A 302 -0.07 10.27 1.43
CA SER A 302 -0.49 11.49 0.74
C SER A 302 -1.89 11.92 1.17
N TYR A 303 -2.83 10.99 1.33
CA TYR A 303 -4.17 11.28 1.84
C TYR A 303 -4.11 11.92 3.24
N ALA A 304 -3.38 11.28 4.18
CA ALA A 304 -3.21 11.80 5.54
C ALA A 304 -2.39 13.10 5.61
N GLY A 305 -1.53 13.37 4.61
CA GLY A 305 -0.77 14.62 4.52
C GLY A 305 -1.60 15.81 4.04
N ILE A 306 -2.61 15.59 3.18
CA ILE A 306 -3.42 16.67 2.58
C ILE A 306 -4.62 17.05 3.47
N GLU A 307 -5.15 16.14 4.30
CA GLU A 307 -6.23 16.47 5.25
C GLU A 307 -5.76 17.24 6.51
N ALA A 308 -4.45 17.49 6.67
CA ALA A 308 -3.93 18.27 7.79
C ALA A 308 -4.33 19.76 7.69
N PRO A 309 -4.78 20.41 8.79
CA PRO A 309 -5.33 21.77 8.75
C PRO A 309 -4.31 22.82 8.27
N ALA A 310 -4.79 23.75 7.44
CA ALA A 310 -3.97 24.71 6.69
C ALA A 310 -3.33 25.84 7.52
N SER A 311 -3.64 25.93 8.82
CA SER A 311 -3.10 26.96 9.74
C SER A 311 -1.61 26.82 10.05
N ALA A 312 -0.99 25.68 9.71
CA ALA A 312 0.42 25.41 9.94
C ALA A 312 1.33 26.09 8.88
N THR A 313 1.52 27.40 9.02
CA THR A 313 2.50 28.24 8.28
C THR A 313 3.96 27.74 8.47
N PRO A 314 4.89 28.11 7.57
CA PRO A 314 6.13 27.35 7.39
C PRO A 314 7.17 27.59 8.49
N ALA A 315 7.13 26.78 9.54
CA ALA A 315 8.21 26.57 10.52
C ALA A 315 9.43 25.85 9.91
N PHE A 316 9.97 26.39 8.82
CA PHE A 316 11.12 25.88 8.07
C PHE A 316 12.45 26.09 8.84
N VAL A 317 12.57 27.20 9.56
CA VAL A 317 13.84 27.65 10.16
C VAL A 317 14.16 26.99 11.52
N ARG A 318 13.21 26.88 12.45
CA ARG A 318 13.48 26.39 13.81
C ARG A 318 13.59 24.86 13.86
N GLY A 319 14.82 24.36 13.91
CA GLY A 319 15.15 23.00 14.36
C GLY A 319 15.00 21.85 13.36
N ARG A 320 14.66 22.12 12.09
CA ARG A 320 14.62 21.10 11.02
C ARG A 320 15.87 21.05 10.14
N GLY A 321 16.61 22.16 10.00
CA GLY A 321 17.76 22.26 9.08
C GLY A 321 18.86 21.21 9.29
N VAL A 322 19.24 20.93 10.55
CA VAL A 322 20.32 19.96 10.86
C VAL A 322 19.91 18.52 10.50
N PRO A 323 18.73 17.99 10.91
CA PRO A 323 18.24 16.70 10.40
C PRO A 323 18.15 16.61 8.88
N VAL A 324 17.74 17.68 8.19
CA VAL A 324 17.62 17.72 6.72
C VAL A 324 18.99 17.66 6.05
N LEU A 325 19.93 18.51 6.45
CA LEU A 325 21.28 18.52 5.87
C LEU A 325 22.04 17.23 6.19
N GLY A 326 21.92 16.72 7.42
CA GLY A 326 22.48 15.42 7.80
C GLY A 326 21.92 14.27 6.96
N GLY A 327 20.60 14.20 6.78
CA GLY A 327 19.95 13.23 5.89
C GLY A 327 20.38 13.39 4.43
N SER A 328 20.50 14.63 3.94
CA SER A 328 20.89 14.95 2.55
C SER A 328 22.31 14.47 2.24
N LEU A 329 23.25 14.76 3.15
CA LEU A 329 24.65 14.41 3.00
C LEU A 329 24.88 12.91 3.18
N ALA A 330 24.24 12.28 4.18
CA ALA A 330 24.36 10.84 4.40
C ALA A 330 23.71 10.02 3.27
N GLY A 331 22.47 10.35 2.89
CA GLY A 331 21.79 9.70 1.77
C GLY A 331 22.52 9.96 0.44
N GLY A 332 23.01 11.19 0.24
CA GLY A 332 23.81 11.58 -0.92
C GLY A 332 25.10 10.77 -1.02
N ALA A 333 25.83 10.64 0.08
CA ALA A 333 27.09 9.88 0.13
C ALA A 333 26.87 8.38 -0.10
N VAL A 334 25.86 7.75 0.53
CA VAL A 334 25.59 6.32 0.34
C VAL A 334 25.09 6.02 -1.07
N GLY A 335 24.22 6.87 -1.63
CA GLY A 335 23.80 6.75 -3.03
C GLY A 335 24.96 6.93 -4.02
N ALA A 336 25.84 7.90 -3.78
CA ALA A 336 27.02 8.13 -4.61
C ALA A 336 28.01 6.97 -4.55
N LEU A 337 28.29 6.47 -3.34
CA LEU A 337 29.17 5.33 -3.11
C LEU A 337 28.62 4.06 -3.78
N PHE A 338 27.31 3.83 -3.70
CA PHE A 338 26.67 2.70 -4.38
C PHE A 338 26.82 2.77 -5.91
N ILE A 339 26.61 3.95 -6.51
CA ILE A 339 26.86 4.16 -7.95
C ILE A 339 28.32 3.88 -8.30
N TYR A 340 29.27 4.36 -7.49
CA TYR A 340 30.70 4.20 -7.70
C TYR A 340 31.18 2.74 -7.56
N LEU A 341 30.61 1.97 -6.62
CA LEU A 341 30.98 0.58 -6.38
C LEU A 341 30.35 -0.41 -7.38
N VAL A 342 29.14 -0.13 -7.85
CA VAL A 342 28.38 -1.07 -8.71
C VAL A 342 28.57 -0.79 -10.20
N LEU A 343 28.88 0.44 -10.62
CA LEU A 343 29.20 0.77 -12.01
C LEU A 343 30.73 0.81 -12.20
N SER A 344 31.27 -0.21 -12.88
CA SER A 344 32.71 -0.38 -13.17
C SER A 344 33.38 0.76 -13.96
N ARG A 345 32.58 1.73 -14.45
CA ARG A 345 33.02 3.07 -14.86
C ARG A 345 32.01 4.10 -14.36
N PRO A 346 32.43 5.28 -13.88
CA PRO A 346 31.54 6.34 -13.37
C PRO A 346 30.80 7.12 -14.50
N VAL A 347 30.28 6.40 -15.50
CA VAL A 347 29.56 6.94 -16.67
C VAL A 347 28.35 7.77 -16.24
N TYR A 348 27.69 7.40 -15.14
CA TYR A 348 26.56 8.16 -14.60
C TYR A 348 27.00 9.54 -14.06
N PHE A 349 28.10 9.61 -13.31
CA PHE A 349 28.65 10.90 -12.87
C PHE A 349 29.16 11.73 -14.05
N LEU A 350 29.77 11.11 -15.06
CA LEU A 350 30.12 11.81 -16.30
C LEU A 350 28.87 12.38 -17.00
N GLY A 351 27.77 11.62 -17.08
CA GLY A 351 26.48 12.09 -17.58
C GLY A 351 25.92 13.28 -16.79
N LEU A 352 25.91 13.20 -15.45
CA LEU A 352 25.52 14.33 -14.59
C LEU A 352 26.44 15.54 -14.75
N SER A 353 27.74 15.33 -15.00
CA SER A 353 28.70 16.43 -15.15
C SER A 353 28.47 17.29 -16.39
N TYR A 354 27.78 16.78 -17.42
CA TYR A 354 27.33 17.58 -18.56
C TYR A 354 26.17 18.55 -18.23
N LEU A 355 25.58 18.49 -17.03
CA LEU A 355 24.75 19.59 -16.52
C LEU A 355 25.62 20.82 -16.20
N GLY A 356 26.89 20.59 -15.82
CA GLY A 356 27.95 21.60 -15.83
C GLY A 356 28.63 21.73 -17.20
N VAL A 357 29.54 22.70 -17.32
CA VAL A 357 30.10 23.15 -18.61
C VAL A 357 31.17 22.18 -19.19
N ARG A 358 31.70 21.24 -18.40
CA ARG A 358 32.75 20.30 -18.83
C ARG A 358 32.56 18.91 -18.19
N PRO A 359 32.85 17.82 -18.92
CA PRO A 359 32.79 16.48 -18.37
C PRO A 359 33.89 16.25 -17.32
N SER A 360 33.52 15.93 -16.09
CA SER A 360 34.45 15.36 -15.10
C SER A 360 33.69 14.59 -14.00
N VAL A 361 34.29 13.50 -13.52
CA VAL A 361 33.71 12.68 -12.45
C VAL A 361 33.51 13.51 -11.17
N THR A 362 34.45 14.40 -10.85
CA THR A 362 34.39 15.29 -9.68
C THR A 362 33.24 16.29 -9.76
N LEU A 363 33.00 16.90 -10.94
CA LEU A 363 31.86 17.80 -11.13
C LEU A 363 30.54 17.00 -11.09
N GLY A 364 30.52 15.78 -11.66
CA GLY A 364 29.38 14.87 -11.61
C GLY A 364 28.96 14.48 -10.19
N VAL A 365 29.94 14.19 -9.32
CA VAL A 365 29.71 13.95 -7.88
C VAL A 365 29.21 15.23 -7.20
N GLY A 366 29.78 16.41 -7.53
CA GLY A 366 29.28 17.70 -7.03
C GLY A 366 27.82 17.97 -7.41
N VAL A 367 27.44 17.71 -8.66
CA VAL A 367 26.05 17.82 -9.16
C VAL A 367 25.12 16.82 -8.45
N TRP A 368 25.58 15.59 -8.20
CA TRP A 368 24.83 14.61 -7.40
C TRP A 368 24.56 15.11 -5.98
N PHE A 369 25.56 15.66 -5.28
CA PHE A 369 25.36 16.22 -3.94
C PHE A 369 24.48 17.48 -3.95
N GLY A 370 24.57 18.32 -4.99
CA GLY A 370 23.65 19.45 -5.19
C GLY A 370 22.20 18.98 -5.33
N LEU A 371 21.95 17.97 -6.17
CA LEU A 371 20.63 17.33 -6.31
C LEU A 371 20.17 16.71 -4.98
N ALA A 372 21.05 16.01 -4.25
CA ALA A 372 20.75 15.42 -2.95
C ALA A 372 20.29 16.44 -1.91
N VAL A 373 20.91 17.62 -1.84
CA VAL A 373 20.52 18.73 -0.96
C VAL A 373 19.20 19.37 -1.41
N VAL A 374 19.01 19.62 -2.71
CA VAL A 374 17.74 20.15 -3.24
C VAL A 374 16.57 19.21 -2.94
N CYS A 375 16.79 17.89 -3.08
CA CYS A 375 15.81 16.87 -2.70
C CYS A 375 15.56 16.89 -1.18
N GLY A 376 16.61 16.91 -0.36
CA GLY A 376 16.45 17.00 1.10
C GLY A 376 15.66 18.22 1.57
N LEU A 377 15.82 19.36 0.91
CA LEU A 377 14.98 20.55 1.16
C LEU A 377 13.53 20.34 0.73
N ALA A 378 13.29 19.69 -0.42
CA ALA A 378 11.94 19.34 -0.89
C ALA A 378 11.22 18.31 -0.01
N PHE A 379 11.93 17.46 0.74
CA PHE A 379 11.34 16.55 1.73
C PHE A 379 10.59 17.28 2.85
N VAL A 380 11.01 18.50 3.22
CA VAL A 380 10.46 19.23 4.37
C VAL A 380 8.96 19.55 4.22
N PRO A 381 8.47 20.16 3.12
CA PRO A 381 7.04 20.35 2.92
C PRO A 381 6.29 19.04 2.62
N LEU A 382 6.92 18.08 1.93
CA LEU A 382 6.24 16.90 1.39
C LEU A 382 6.07 15.73 2.37
N ALA A 383 7.05 15.51 3.25
CA ALA A 383 7.21 14.22 3.95
C ALA A 383 7.63 14.34 5.43
N ALA A 384 8.28 15.44 5.85
CA ALA A 384 8.69 15.60 7.25
C ALA A 384 7.53 15.46 8.25
N ARG A 385 6.37 16.07 7.97
CA ARG A 385 5.16 15.95 8.81
C ARG A 385 4.71 14.48 8.98
N ALA A 386 4.87 13.65 7.95
CA ALA A 386 4.51 12.24 8.00
C ALA A 386 5.47 11.40 8.87
N VAL A 387 6.70 11.86 9.11
CA VAL A 387 7.64 11.29 10.10
C VAL A 387 7.34 11.84 11.50
N GLU A 388 7.07 13.15 11.60
CA GLU A 388 6.98 13.86 12.88
C GLU A 388 5.78 13.46 13.77
N TYR A 389 4.70 12.89 13.21
CA TYR A 389 3.50 12.52 13.98
C TYR A 389 3.67 11.32 14.95
N ARG A 390 4.69 10.46 14.76
CA ARG A 390 5.23 9.53 15.78
C ARG A 390 6.68 9.19 15.39
N ILE A 391 7.67 9.79 16.07
CA ILE A 391 9.06 9.83 15.61
C ILE A 391 9.81 8.53 15.98
N GLY A 392 9.64 7.52 15.12
CA GLY A 392 10.36 6.24 15.18
C GLY A 392 11.26 6.04 13.96
N LEU A 393 12.44 5.43 14.16
CA LEU A 393 13.42 5.16 13.09
C LEU A 393 12.78 4.40 11.92
N GLY A 394 11.98 3.36 12.18
CA GLY A 394 11.28 2.59 11.15
C GLY A 394 10.28 3.41 10.33
N ARG A 395 9.65 4.45 10.92
CA ARG A 395 8.75 5.37 10.20
C ARG A 395 9.55 6.37 9.38
N GLY A 396 10.70 6.82 9.87
CA GLY A 396 11.68 7.61 9.12
C GLY A 396 12.21 6.86 7.90
N LEU A 397 12.71 5.64 8.12
CA LEU A 397 13.16 4.73 7.07
C LEU A 397 12.05 4.51 6.03
N LEU A 398 10.83 4.16 6.44
CA LEU A 398 9.71 3.89 5.52
C LEU A 398 9.30 5.12 4.71
N VAL A 399 9.13 6.29 5.34
CA VAL A 399 8.83 7.55 4.61
C VAL A 399 10.00 7.94 3.71
N GLY A 400 11.23 7.64 4.13
CA GLY A 400 12.44 7.70 3.33
C GLY A 400 12.40 6.78 2.11
N THR A 401 11.99 5.52 2.25
CA THR A 401 11.82 4.56 1.15
C THR A 401 10.79 5.07 0.15
N VAL A 402 9.66 5.58 0.63
CA VAL A 402 8.63 6.20 -0.22
C VAL A 402 9.18 7.41 -0.97
N TYR A 403 9.92 8.29 -0.27
CA TYR A 403 10.54 9.46 -0.88
C TYR A 403 11.64 9.09 -1.89
N GLY A 404 12.44 8.07 -1.58
CA GLY A 404 13.43 7.49 -2.48
C GLY A 404 12.79 6.92 -3.74
N ALA A 405 11.67 6.20 -3.63
CA ALA A 405 10.92 5.70 -4.78
C ALA A 405 10.34 6.82 -5.65
N VAL A 406 9.86 7.93 -5.06
CA VAL A 406 9.44 9.14 -5.78
C VAL A 406 10.61 9.72 -6.60
N LEU A 407 11.80 9.85 -5.99
CA LEU A 407 13.00 10.38 -6.65
C LEU A 407 13.59 9.42 -7.69
N THR A 408 13.61 8.12 -7.42
CA THR A 408 13.96 7.06 -8.38
C THR A 408 13.13 7.19 -9.65
N GLY A 409 11.81 7.42 -9.50
CA GLY A 409 10.93 7.67 -10.63
C GLY A 409 11.22 9.00 -11.31
N LEU A 410 10.90 10.12 -10.63
CA LEU A 410 10.92 11.45 -11.25
C LEU A 410 12.32 11.89 -11.68
N VAL A 411 13.33 11.71 -10.84
CA VAL A 411 14.70 12.19 -11.10
C VAL A 411 15.52 11.14 -11.83
N GLY A 412 15.56 9.91 -11.30
CA GLY A 412 16.43 8.84 -11.80
C GLY A 412 15.99 8.26 -13.15
N ALA A 413 14.72 7.90 -13.30
CA ALA A 413 14.22 7.22 -14.49
C ALA A 413 13.69 8.17 -15.59
N PHE A 414 13.33 9.42 -15.23
CA PHE A 414 12.79 10.40 -16.17
C PHE A 414 13.69 11.64 -16.35
N LEU A 415 13.89 12.47 -15.32
CA LEU A 415 14.53 13.79 -15.49
C LEU A 415 15.98 13.70 -15.98
N VAL A 416 16.83 12.89 -15.34
CA VAL A 416 18.25 12.78 -15.71
C VAL A 416 18.43 12.17 -17.11
N PRO A 417 17.78 11.05 -17.48
CA PRO A 417 17.83 10.53 -18.84
C PRO A 417 17.33 11.53 -19.89
N LEU A 418 16.25 12.27 -19.60
CA LEU A 418 15.72 13.30 -20.50
C LEU A 418 16.71 14.45 -20.72
N LEU A 419 17.33 14.96 -19.64
CA LEU A 419 18.32 16.04 -19.71
C LEU A 419 19.61 15.63 -20.41
N VAL A 420 20.11 14.40 -20.18
CA VAL A 420 21.30 13.89 -20.88
C VAL A 420 21.02 13.69 -22.37
N ARG A 421 19.85 13.13 -22.73
CA ARG A 421 19.45 12.95 -24.14
C ARG A 421 19.21 14.29 -24.85
N SER A 422 18.63 15.29 -24.18
CA SER A 422 18.40 16.62 -24.77
C SER A 422 19.68 17.40 -25.08
N ARG A 423 20.81 17.03 -24.45
CA ARG A 423 22.15 17.54 -24.77
C ARG A 423 22.87 16.78 -25.89
N GLY A 424 22.16 15.91 -26.62
CA GLY A 424 22.68 15.21 -27.81
C GLY A 424 23.64 14.05 -27.50
N PHE A 425 23.66 13.55 -26.26
CA PHE A 425 24.59 12.50 -25.88
C PHE A 425 24.12 11.13 -26.40
N ALA A 426 24.92 10.51 -27.28
CA ALA A 426 24.58 9.26 -27.96
C ALA A 426 24.74 7.99 -27.10
N ILE A 427 25.32 8.10 -25.90
CA ILE A 427 25.20 7.02 -24.91
C ILE A 427 23.79 7.09 -24.34
N ASP A 428 23.00 6.03 -24.51
CA ASP A 428 21.74 5.87 -23.78
C ASP A 428 22.03 5.97 -22.28
N ALA A 429 21.64 7.11 -21.70
CA ALA A 429 21.96 7.49 -20.32
C ALA A 429 21.55 6.33 -19.40
N PRO A 430 22.51 5.64 -18.75
CA PRO A 430 22.30 4.26 -18.34
C PRO A 430 21.17 4.15 -17.31
N ASN A 431 20.00 3.76 -17.80
CA ASN A 431 18.80 3.42 -17.04
C ASN A 431 18.97 2.03 -16.38
N THR A 432 20.20 1.77 -15.94
CA THR A 432 20.63 0.54 -15.30
C THR A 432 20.10 0.54 -13.88
N GLN A 433 19.73 -0.65 -13.43
CA GLN A 433 19.12 -0.87 -12.12
C GLN A 433 19.93 -0.26 -10.95
N PRO A 434 21.29 -0.19 -10.97
CA PRO A 434 22.06 0.48 -9.92
C PRO A 434 21.77 1.99 -9.80
N THR A 435 21.66 2.72 -10.91
CA THR A 435 21.35 4.16 -10.92
C THR A 435 19.97 4.43 -10.31
N VAL A 436 18.99 3.62 -10.72
CA VAL A 436 17.60 3.63 -10.25
C VAL A 436 17.54 3.32 -8.75
N PHE A 437 18.30 2.32 -8.29
CA PHE A 437 18.37 1.91 -6.89
C PHE A 437 19.12 2.91 -6.00
N ALA A 438 20.09 3.67 -6.53
CA ALA A 438 20.83 4.67 -5.77
C ALA A 438 19.94 5.80 -5.22
N TYR A 439 18.89 6.19 -5.95
CA TYR A 439 17.89 7.16 -5.47
C TYR A 439 16.96 6.57 -4.40
N LEU A 440 16.66 5.27 -4.47
CA LEU A 440 15.90 4.57 -3.43
C LEU A 440 16.72 4.48 -2.15
N LEU A 441 17.99 4.09 -2.28
CA LEU A 441 18.96 3.99 -1.19
C LEU A 441 19.25 5.36 -0.56
N PHE A 442 19.38 6.41 -1.38
CA PHE A 442 19.40 7.82 -0.91
C PHE A 442 18.20 8.09 0.00
N GLY A 443 16.98 7.78 -0.44
CA GLY A 443 15.75 8.06 0.32
C GLY A 443 15.68 7.28 1.63
N VAL A 444 15.99 5.98 1.61
CA VAL A 444 16.05 5.12 2.82
C VAL A 444 17.01 5.72 3.85
N VAL A 445 18.25 5.99 3.45
CA VAL A 445 19.29 6.54 4.34
C VAL A 445 18.93 7.95 4.80
N PHE A 446 18.44 8.80 3.90
CA PHE A 446 17.96 10.15 4.22
C PHE A 446 16.89 10.10 5.32
N GLY A 447 15.85 9.28 5.15
CA GLY A 447 14.73 9.20 6.09
C GLY A 447 15.11 8.58 7.43
N GLY A 448 15.99 7.57 7.40
CA GLY A 448 16.58 6.98 8.61
C GLY A 448 17.41 7.98 9.40
N VAL A 449 18.34 8.68 8.76
CA VAL A 449 19.21 9.69 9.41
C VAL A 449 18.40 10.91 9.87
N TYR A 450 17.44 11.39 9.07
CA TYR A 450 16.52 12.46 9.46
C TYR A 450 15.75 12.08 10.74
N ALA A 451 15.17 10.88 10.80
CA ALA A 451 14.44 10.42 11.98
C ALA A 451 15.33 10.08 13.17
N ALA A 452 16.57 9.61 12.96
CA ALA A 452 17.53 9.40 14.04
C ALA A 452 17.94 10.73 14.68
N LEU A 453 18.33 11.73 13.88
CA LEU A 453 18.69 13.08 14.33
C LEU A 453 17.50 13.83 14.94
N ARG A 454 16.26 13.48 14.57
CA ARG A 454 15.04 13.99 15.20
C ARG A 454 14.71 13.25 16.50
N LYS A 455 14.76 11.92 16.54
CA LYS A 455 14.49 11.12 17.75
C LYS A 455 15.51 11.41 18.85
N GLY A 456 16.79 11.56 18.52
CA GLY A 456 17.85 11.88 19.48
C GLY A 456 17.72 13.26 20.16
N ARG A 457 16.80 14.12 19.71
CA ARG A 457 16.42 15.36 20.41
C ARG A 457 15.26 15.16 21.39
N LEU A 458 14.32 14.28 21.06
CA LEU A 458 13.08 14.03 21.82
C LEU A 458 13.20 12.85 22.80
N ALA A 459 14.12 11.91 22.58
CA ALA A 459 14.40 10.81 23.50
C ALA A 459 15.21 11.25 24.73
N ARG A 460 15.00 12.51 25.17
CA ARG A 460 15.45 13.08 26.44
C ARG A 460 14.23 13.33 27.37
N GLU A 461 13.07 12.74 27.03
CA GLU A 461 11.70 13.11 27.45
C GLU A 461 10.77 11.83 27.58
N GLU A 462 11.00 10.94 28.58
CA GLU A 462 10.08 9.91 29.20
C GLU A 462 9.68 8.52 28.51
N MET A 463 8.88 7.62 29.19
CA MET A 463 9.02 6.10 29.15
C MET A 463 7.74 5.12 29.37
N PRO A 464 7.73 3.79 29.84
CA PRO A 464 6.71 2.72 29.44
C PRO A 464 6.17 1.53 30.40
N THR A 465 5.00 0.83 30.18
CA THR A 465 4.53 -0.47 30.84
C THR A 465 3.70 -1.47 29.90
N SER A 466 2.67 -2.32 30.23
CA SER A 466 2.63 -3.65 30.99
C SER A 466 1.57 -4.77 30.53
N PRO A 467 1.53 -6.03 31.10
CA PRO A 467 0.76 -7.22 30.56
C PRO A 467 0.03 -8.27 31.52
N ALA A 468 -1.14 -8.90 31.15
CA ALA A 468 -1.87 -9.94 31.96
C ALA A 468 -2.60 -11.13 31.25
N VAL A 469 -2.05 -11.72 30.18
CA VAL A 469 -2.55 -12.98 29.53
C VAL A 469 -2.57 -14.23 30.45
N GLY A 470 -2.61 -15.44 29.86
CA GLY A 470 -2.27 -16.73 30.53
C GLY A 470 -0.76 -16.87 30.78
N THR A 471 -0.22 -15.87 31.47
CA THR A 471 0.79 -14.96 30.91
C THR A 471 0.53 -14.56 29.45
N LYS A 472 0.84 -13.30 29.12
CA LYS A 472 0.71 -12.82 27.73
C LYS A 472 1.78 -13.47 26.82
N ALA A 473 2.76 -14.20 27.38
CA ALA A 473 3.79 -14.95 26.64
C ALA A 473 3.27 -16.10 25.78
N GLN A 474 2.63 -17.13 26.36
CA GLN A 474 2.63 -18.46 25.71
C GLN A 474 2.00 -18.47 24.30
N ARG A 475 0.89 -17.74 24.13
CA ARG A 475 0.25 -17.52 22.81
C ARG A 475 1.18 -16.79 21.84
N ALA A 476 1.92 -15.82 22.36
CA ALA A 476 2.85 -14.98 21.64
C ALA A 476 4.15 -15.70 21.25
N VAL A 477 4.61 -16.68 22.05
CA VAL A 477 5.68 -17.61 21.69
C VAL A 477 5.30 -18.40 20.45
N VAL A 478 4.12 -19.05 20.47
CA VAL A 478 3.63 -19.87 19.35
C VAL A 478 3.37 -19.02 18.11
N PHE A 479 2.70 -17.87 18.27
CA PHE A 479 2.44 -16.95 17.15
C PHE A 479 3.74 -16.40 16.54
N GLY A 480 4.67 -15.89 17.38
CA GLY A 480 5.95 -15.36 16.92
C GLY A 480 6.83 -16.42 16.26
N SER A 481 6.93 -17.60 16.83
CA SER A 481 7.79 -18.67 16.28
C SER A 481 7.23 -19.28 15.00
N LEU A 482 5.91 -19.43 14.86
CA LEU A 482 5.31 -19.89 13.60
C LEU A 482 5.35 -18.80 12.50
N PHE A 483 5.00 -17.55 12.83
CA PHE A 483 5.01 -16.46 11.84
C PHE A 483 6.44 -16.07 11.44
N GLY A 484 7.35 -15.95 12.41
CA GLY A 484 8.77 -15.77 12.17
C GLY A 484 9.38 -16.97 11.45
N GLY A 485 8.98 -18.19 11.79
CA GLY A 485 9.40 -19.42 11.12
C GLY A 485 8.98 -19.46 9.65
N ALA A 486 7.73 -19.10 9.34
CA ALA A 486 7.23 -19.05 7.98
C ALA A 486 7.93 -17.97 7.13
N VAL A 487 8.08 -16.75 7.66
CA VAL A 487 8.76 -15.66 6.92
C VAL A 487 10.26 -15.93 6.76
N SER A 488 10.93 -16.48 7.78
CA SER A 488 12.34 -16.89 7.64
C SER A 488 12.55 -18.06 6.68
N ALA A 489 11.66 -19.06 6.67
CA ALA A 489 11.71 -20.15 5.68
C ALA A 489 11.52 -19.61 4.26
N LEU A 490 10.63 -18.64 4.06
CA LEU A 490 10.45 -17.95 2.77
C LEU A 490 11.67 -17.10 2.39
N VAL A 491 12.35 -16.46 3.35
CA VAL A 491 13.64 -15.78 3.11
C VAL A 491 14.73 -16.77 2.73
N ALA A 492 14.85 -17.92 3.42
CA ALA A 492 15.80 -18.97 3.05
C ALA A 492 15.51 -19.50 1.63
N TYR A 493 14.24 -19.81 1.33
CA TYR A 493 13.81 -20.31 0.03
C TYR A 493 14.04 -19.34 -1.13
N HIS A 494 13.73 -18.04 -0.94
CA HIS A 494 13.79 -17.04 -2.02
C HIS A 494 15.09 -16.24 -2.09
N MET A 495 15.85 -16.10 -1.00
CA MET A 495 17.06 -15.26 -0.94
C MET A 495 18.36 -16.04 -0.78
N VAL A 496 18.31 -17.31 -0.38
CA VAL A 496 19.46 -18.23 -0.46
C VAL A 496 19.32 -19.06 -1.73
N SER A 497 18.37 -20.00 -1.72
CA SER A 497 17.91 -20.80 -2.87
C SER A 497 16.81 -21.76 -2.38
N TYR A 498 16.00 -22.29 -3.29
CA TYR A 498 15.17 -23.47 -2.99
C TYR A 498 16.02 -24.64 -2.46
N VAL A 499 17.28 -24.73 -2.90
CA VAL A 499 18.29 -25.70 -2.43
C VAL A 499 18.58 -25.55 -0.93
N ALA A 500 18.47 -24.37 -0.34
CA ALA A 500 18.69 -24.18 1.10
C ALA A 500 17.57 -24.81 1.95
N ILE A 501 16.34 -24.83 1.44
CA ILE A 501 15.24 -25.56 2.05
C ILE A 501 15.36 -27.06 1.80
N LEU A 502 15.74 -27.49 0.58
CA LEU A 502 16.06 -28.90 0.29
C LEU A 502 17.15 -29.46 1.23
N PHE A 503 18.20 -28.68 1.47
CA PHE A 503 19.27 -28.97 2.43
C PHE A 503 18.72 -29.15 3.85
N MET A 504 17.76 -28.34 4.29
CA MET A 504 17.09 -28.52 5.58
C MET A 504 16.22 -29.79 5.64
N GLY A 505 15.76 -30.30 4.48
CA GLY A 505 15.17 -31.65 4.38
C GLY A 505 16.17 -32.79 4.55
N SER A 506 17.48 -32.55 4.36
CA SER A 506 18.53 -33.56 4.55
C SER A 506 18.80 -33.92 6.01
N LEU A 507 18.50 -33.01 6.95
CA LEU A 507 18.53 -33.25 8.41
C LEU A 507 17.63 -34.42 8.86
N VAL A 508 16.65 -34.81 8.03
CA VAL A 508 15.76 -35.96 8.24
C VAL A 508 15.86 -36.99 7.11
N GLY A 509 16.99 -37.02 6.40
CA GLY A 509 17.28 -37.98 5.32
C GLY A 509 16.46 -37.80 4.04
N ARG A 510 15.82 -36.63 3.83
CA ARG A 510 14.87 -36.38 2.71
C ARG A 510 15.21 -35.10 1.92
N ALA A 511 16.45 -35.04 1.43
CA ALA A 511 17.01 -33.87 0.72
C ALA A 511 16.29 -33.44 -0.57
N GLY A 512 15.37 -34.24 -1.12
CA GLY A 512 14.69 -33.96 -2.40
C GLY A 512 13.35 -33.20 -2.31
N SER A 513 12.84 -32.90 -1.12
CA SER A 513 11.47 -32.36 -0.93
C SER A 513 11.46 -30.96 -0.32
N VAL A 514 11.02 -29.96 -1.10
CA VAL A 514 10.86 -28.57 -0.63
C VAL A 514 9.87 -28.51 0.55
N GLY A 515 8.73 -29.20 0.45
CA GLY A 515 7.73 -29.23 1.53
C GLY A 515 8.26 -29.86 2.82
N THR A 516 9.11 -30.89 2.72
CA THR A 516 9.76 -31.50 3.89
C THR A 516 10.80 -30.56 4.51
N GLY A 517 11.56 -29.83 3.68
CA GLY A 517 12.47 -28.78 4.15
C GLY A 517 11.76 -27.65 4.91
N PHE A 518 10.62 -27.16 4.39
CA PHE A 518 9.79 -26.17 5.08
C PHE A 518 9.26 -26.71 6.42
N ALA A 519 8.83 -27.98 6.46
CA ALA A 519 8.37 -28.61 7.70
C ALA A 519 9.49 -28.71 8.76
N VAL A 520 10.71 -29.08 8.38
CA VAL A 520 11.87 -29.11 9.30
C VAL A 520 12.23 -27.69 9.77
N TRP A 521 12.19 -26.68 8.89
CA TRP A 521 12.42 -25.29 9.29
C TRP A 521 11.41 -24.80 10.33
N LEU A 522 10.11 -25.10 10.12
CA LEU A 522 9.04 -24.72 11.05
C LEU A 522 9.13 -25.48 12.38
N GLY A 523 9.49 -26.76 12.37
CA GLY A 523 9.75 -27.54 13.58
C GLY A 523 10.92 -26.98 14.40
N LEU A 524 12.02 -26.64 13.74
CA LEU A 524 13.17 -25.98 14.38
C LEU A 524 12.78 -24.58 14.92
N SER A 525 11.97 -23.84 14.16
CA SER A 525 11.46 -22.53 14.56
C SER A 525 10.66 -22.60 15.88
N LEU A 526 9.77 -23.60 16.04
CA LEU A 526 9.03 -23.80 17.29
C LEU A 526 9.95 -24.03 18.50
N LEU A 527 10.99 -24.86 18.36
CA LEU A 527 11.96 -25.13 19.43
C LEU A 527 12.74 -23.88 19.84
N LEU A 528 13.17 -23.09 18.85
CA LEU A 528 13.81 -21.79 19.07
C LEU A 528 12.85 -20.78 19.72
N GLY A 529 11.56 -20.86 19.38
CA GLY A 529 10.50 -20.07 20.02
C GLY A 529 10.45 -20.28 21.53
N THR A 530 10.40 -21.54 21.96
CA THR A 530 10.44 -21.91 23.37
C THR A 530 11.73 -21.46 24.05
N LEU A 531 12.88 -21.55 23.37
CA LEU A 531 14.16 -21.10 23.94
C LEU A 531 14.20 -19.58 24.15
N PHE A 532 13.65 -18.78 23.23
CA PHE A 532 13.47 -17.34 23.43
C PHE A 532 12.55 -17.04 24.63
N ALA A 533 11.45 -17.80 24.77
CA ALA A 533 10.51 -17.64 25.88
C ALA A 533 11.20 -17.79 27.25
N VAL A 534 12.08 -18.78 27.39
CA VAL A 534 12.82 -19.04 28.64
C VAL A 534 13.95 -18.02 28.86
N ALA A 535 14.72 -17.69 27.82
CA ALA A 535 15.91 -16.84 27.95
C ALA A 535 15.62 -15.32 28.00
N VAL A 536 14.50 -14.89 27.40
CA VAL A 536 14.15 -13.47 27.21
C VAL A 536 12.83 -13.11 27.90
N GLY A 537 11.88 -14.05 27.99
CA GLY A 537 10.58 -13.82 28.61
C GLY A 537 10.64 -13.22 30.02
N PRO A 538 11.39 -13.81 30.98
CA PRO A 538 11.50 -13.27 32.35
C PRO A 538 12.08 -11.85 32.40
N ARG A 539 13.05 -11.53 31.54
CA ARG A 539 13.64 -10.17 31.48
C ARG A 539 12.68 -9.13 30.90
N LEU A 540 11.79 -9.55 29.99
CA LEU A 540 10.72 -8.69 29.51
C LEU A 540 9.63 -8.49 30.57
N GLU A 541 9.36 -9.50 31.41
CA GLU A 541 8.40 -9.38 32.53
C GLU A 541 8.94 -8.51 33.67
N GLU A 542 10.21 -8.66 34.01
CA GLU A 542 10.92 -7.81 34.97
C GLU A 542 10.94 -6.36 34.47
N TYR A 543 11.31 -6.11 33.20
CA TYR A 543 11.25 -4.78 32.59
C TYR A 543 9.84 -4.16 32.59
N THR A 544 8.77 -4.96 32.45
CA THR A 544 7.41 -4.42 32.60
C THR A 544 7.07 -4.10 34.06
N ARG A 545 7.42 -4.97 35.02
CA ARG A 545 7.10 -4.78 36.45
C ARG A 545 7.86 -3.63 37.10
N THR A 546 9.17 -3.49 36.88
CA THR A 546 10.00 -2.45 37.54
C THR A 546 9.47 -1.04 37.27
N VAL A 547 8.66 -0.90 36.21
CA VAL A 547 8.16 0.39 35.74
C VAL A 547 6.68 0.61 36.07
N ASP A 548 5.89 -0.45 36.31
CA ASP A 548 4.62 -0.32 37.06
C ASP A 548 4.91 0.20 38.48
N GLU A 549 5.88 -0.41 39.18
CA GLU A 549 6.30 -0.01 40.53
C GLU A 549 6.91 1.40 40.62
N PHE A 550 7.23 2.00 39.47
CA PHE A 550 7.63 3.41 39.36
C PHE A 550 6.41 4.32 39.19
N ALA A 551 5.43 3.93 38.36
CA ALA A 551 4.20 4.67 38.14
C ALA A 551 3.31 4.75 39.40
N GLU A 552 3.08 3.62 40.07
CA GLU A 552 2.21 3.51 41.25
C GLU A 552 2.69 4.32 42.48
N ARG A 553 3.93 4.83 42.47
CA ARG A 553 4.52 5.55 43.63
C ARG A 553 4.37 7.06 43.59
N GLU A 554 3.99 7.64 42.46
CA GLU A 554 4.04 9.09 42.25
C GLU A 554 2.81 9.54 41.45
N ALA A 555 1.76 9.98 42.14
CA ALA A 555 0.41 10.15 41.56
C ALA A 555 0.37 11.08 40.32
N ASP A 556 1.18 12.15 40.32
CA ASP A 556 1.29 13.11 39.20
C ASP A 556 1.88 12.44 37.93
N VAL A 557 2.68 11.36 38.09
CA VAL A 557 3.23 10.56 36.98
C VAL A 557 2.15 9.67 36.38
N GLU A 558 1.24 9.11 37.17
CA GLU A 558 0.12 8.32 36.66
C GLU A 558 -0.84 9.18 35.82
N GLU A 559 -1.17 10.40 36.27
CA GLU A 559 -2.03 11.33 35.53
C GLU A 559 -1.40 11.80 34.20
N ALA A 560 -0.09 12.06 34.18
CA ALA A 560 0.60 12.57 32.99
C ALA A 560 1.06 11.49 32.01
N LEU A 561 1.62 10.38 32.51
CA LEU A 561 2.22 9.32 31.70
C LEU A 561 1.36 8.07 31.56
N GLY A 562 0.35 7.81 32.40
CA GLY A 562 -0.51 6.61 32.31
C GLY A 562 -0.95 6.24 30.88
N PRO A 563 -1.53 7.17 30.09
CA PRO A 563 -1.93 6.92 28.69
C PRO A 563 -0.77 6.60 27.73
N TYR A 564 0.48 6.93 28.11
CA TYR A 564 1.70 6.55 27.40
C TYR A 564 2.27 5.23 27.90
N LEU A 565 2.22 4.96 29.21
CA LEU A 565 2.63 3.69 29.83
C LEU A 565 1.79 2.52 29.28
N GLU A 566 0.46 2.65 29.30
CA GLU A 566 -0.50 1.73 28.65
C GLU A 566 -0.22 1.51 27.16
N SER A 567 0.39 2.50 26.49
CA SER A 567 0.66 2.47 25.05
C SER A 567 2.05 1.96 24.68
N ALA A 568 2.90 1.71 25.68
CA ALA A 568 4.30 1.52 25.43
C ALA A 568 4.58 0.10 24.93
N PRO A 569 5.11 -0.05 23.70
CA PRO A 569 4.97 -1.31 23.03
C PRO A 569 5.98 -2.33 23.56
N VAL A 570 5.51 -3.25 24.41
CA VAL A 570 6.17 -4.53 24.74
C VAL A 570 6.66 -5.21 23.45
N THR A 571 5.95 -4.99 22.33
CA THR A 571 6.39 -5.35 20.98
C THR A 571 7.76 -4.87 20.58
N THR A 572 8.13 -3.62 20.85
CA THR A 572 9.40 -3.08 20.34
C THR A 572 10.59 -3.63 21.13
N THR A 573 10.46 -3.74 22.46
CA THR A 573 11.48 -4.35 23.32
C THR A 573 11.64 -5.84 23.01
N ALA A 574 10.53 -6.57 22.84
CA ALA A 574 10.55 -7.96 22.41
C ALA A 574 11.14 -8.14 21.00
N THR A 575 10.84 -7.24 20.04
CA THR A 575 11.42 -7.26 18.68
C THR A 575 12.94 -7.05 18.72
N MET A 576 13.44 -6.13 19.54
CA MET A 576 14.88 -5.87 19.65
C MET A 576 15.63 -7.00 20.34
N ALA A 577 15.08 -7.56 21.42
CA ALA A 577 15.62 -8.77 22.03
C ALA A 577 15.55 -9.95 21.05
N GLY A 578 14.49 -10.02 20.24
CA GLY A 578 14.31 -10.95 19.13
C GLY A 578 15.39 -10.83 18.05
N PHE A 579 15.80 -9.62 17.67
CA PHE A 579 16.93 -9.40 16.76
C PHE A 579 18.23 -9.98 17.33
N VAL A 580 18.57 -9.64 18.57
CA VAL A 580 19.80 -10.12 19.23
C VAL A 580 19.78 -11.65 19.35
N TYR A 581 18.65 -12.21 19.78
CA TYR A 581 18.44 -13.66 19.82
C TYR A 581 18.57 -14.29 18.43
N GLY A 582 18.00 -13.67 17.39
CA GLY A 582 18.10 -14.11 16.00
C GLY A 582 19.54 -14.11 15.47
N VAL A 583 20.38 -13.15 15.88
CA VAL A 583 21.82 -13.15 15.57
C VAL A 583 22.56 -14.27 16.31
N VAL A 584 22.27 -14.48 17.59
CA VAL A 584 22.86 -15.59 18.38
C VAL A 584 22.47 -16.95 17.80
N VAL A 585 21.21 -17.14 17.42
CA VAL A 585 20.72 -18.34 16.73
C VAL A 585 21.31 -18.48 15.34
N ALA A 586 21.45 -17.38 14.58
CA ALA A 586 22.10 -17.42 13.27
C ALA A 586 23.54 -17.93 13.36
N VAL A 587 24.32 -17.51 14.37
CA VAL A 587 25.68 -18.02 14.55
C VAL A 587 25.69 -19.44 15.14
N ALA A 588 25.05 -19.66 16.29
CA ALA A 588 25.14 -20.93 17.02
C ALA A 588 24.41 -22.09 16.33
N ILE A 589 23.21 -21.85 15.78
CA ILE A 589 22.38 -22.87 15.14
C ILE A 589 22.57 -22.86 13.63
N GLY A 590 22.51 -21.67 13.02
CA GLY A 590 22.74 -21.49 11.58
C GLY A 590 24.17 -21.86 11.18
N ALA A 591 25.17 -21.08 11.55
CA ALA A 591 26.54 -21.24 11.06
C ALA A 591 27.30 -22.45 11.63
N ILE A 592 26.87 -23.02 12.76
CA ILE A 592 27.62 -24.05 13.50
C ILE A 592 26.85 -25.38 13.64
N ALA A 593 25.68 -25.39 14.29
CA ALA A 593 24.99 -26.66 14.59
C ALA A 593 24.42 -27.36 13.33
N ILE A 594 23.76 -26.63 12.43
CA ILE A 594 23.15 -27.20 11.22
C ILE A 594 24.19 -27.83 10.27
N PRO A 595 25.35 -27.20 9.97
CA PRO A 595 26.39 -27.81 9.14
C PRO A 595 26.95 -29.09 9.72
N ILE A 596 27.22 -29.12 11.03
CA ILE A 596 27.73 -30.30 11.72
C ILE A 596 26.68 -31.43 11.65
N ALA A 597 25.41 -31.11 11.93
CA ALA A 597 24.31 -32.08 11.91
C ALA A 597 23.99 -32.63 10.52
N VAL A 598 24.11 -31.84 9.45
CA VAL A 598 23.97 -32.37 8.08
C VAL A 598 25.16 -33.24 7.71
N ASN A 599 26.39 -32.77 7.93
CA ASN A 599 27.60 -33.50 7.54
C ASN A 599 27.72 -34.88 8.24
N THR A 600 27.26 -35.00 9.49
CA THR A 600 27.22 -36.29 10.19
C THR A 600 26.08 -37.21 9.73
N VAL A 601 24.96 -36.67 9.23
CA VAL A 601 23.80 -37.45 8.75
C VAL A 601 23.94 -37.87 7.29
N THR A 602 24.55 -37.06 6.43
CA THR A 602 24.72 -37.38 4.99
C THR A 602 26.00 -38.14 4.67
N GLY A 603 26.98 -38.16 5.59
CA GLY A 603 28.30 -38.75 5.36
C GLY A 603 29.21 -37.90 4.46
N PRO A 604 30.50 -38.23 4.37
CA PRO A 604 31.50 -37.41 3.69
C PRO A 604 31.35 -37.41 2.17
N ASP A 605 30.95 -38.54 1.57
CA ASP A 605 30.99 -38.76 0.12
C ASP A 605 29.89 -38.02 -0.65
N LEU A 606 28.83 -37.57 0.04
CA LEU A 606 27.68 -36.92 -0.57
C LEU A 606 27.90 -35.43 -0.89
N GLY A 607 29.00 -34.83 -0.42
CA GLY A 607 29.63 -33.64 -1.00
C GLY A 607 28.78 -32.37 -1.19
N MET A 608 27.58 -32.28 -0.60
CA MET A 608 26.67 -31.15 -0.86
C MET A 608 27.30 -29.83 -0.39
N PRO A 609 27.39 -28.79 -1.23
CA PRO A 609 28.01 -27.52 -0.87
C PRO A 609 27.16 -26.78 0.15
N VAL A 610 27.48 -27.00 1.43
CA VAL A 610 26.87 -26.48 2.65
C VAL A 610 26.41 -25.02 2.47
N PRO A 611 25.10 -24.74 2.21
CA PRO A 611 24.59 -23.40 1.87
C PRO A 611 24.59 -22.42 3.05
N VAL A 612 25.14 -22.85 4.19
CA VAL A 612 24.72 -22.43 5.52
C VAL A 612 25.54 -21.26 6.04
N LEU A 613 26.78 -21.12 5.55
CA LEU A 613 27.60 -19.91 5.72
C LEU A 613 27.23 -18.78 4.73
N GLN A 614 26.24 -18.99 3.84
CA GLN A 614 25.77 -17.90 2.98
C GLN A 614 25.08 -16.83 3.85
N PRO A 615 25.43 -15.53 3.72
CA PRO A 615 24.89 -14.49 4.61
C PRO A 615 23.36 -14.41 4.63
N TYR A 616 22.68 -14.75 3.54
CA TYR A 616 21.22 -14.77 3.45
C TYR A 616 20.57 -15.91 4.26
N PHE A 617 21.30 -17.01 4.50
CA PHE A 617 20.82 -18.13 5.31
C PHE A 617 20.91 -17.80 6.80
N LEU A 618 22.02 -17.18 7.19
CA LEU A 618 22.19 -16.61 8.53
C LEU A 618 21.17 -15.48 8.78
N LEU A 619 20.96 -14.60 7.79
CA LEU A 619 19.93 -13.57 7.82
C LEU A 619 18.52 -14.14 7.98
N ALA A 620 18.21 -15.33 7.46
CA ALA A 620 16.93 -15.98 7.70
C ALA A 620 16.70 -16.24 9.19
N PHE A 621 17.71 -16.68 9.95
CA PHE A 621 17.62 -16.83 11.41
C PHE A 621 17.58 -15.48 12.18
N VAL A 622 18.20 -14.42 11.63
CA VAL A 622 18.03 -13.05 12.16
C VAL A 622 16.59 -12.56 11.95
N VAL A 623 16.03 -12.74 10.76
CA VAL A 623 14.64 -12.40 10.41
C VAL A 623 13.65 -13.24 11.23
N TYR A 624 13.95 -14.53 11.45
CA TYR A 624 13.23 -15.39 12.38
C TYR A 624 13.14 -14.72 13.75
N GLY A 625 14.29 -14.37 14.35
CA GLY A 625 14.34 -13.75 15.67
C GLY A 625 13.60 -12.40 15.74
N VAL A 626 13.77 -11.52 14.75
CA VAL A 626 13.06 -10.23 14.67
C VAL A 626 11.55 -10.43 14.68
N ILE A 627 11.04 -11.32 13.82
CA ILE A 627 9.59 -11.53 13.66
C ILE A 627 9.03 -12.37 14.80
N MET A 628 9.83 -13.27 15.39
CA MET A 628 9.49 -13.99 16.61
C MET A 628 9.33 -13.01 17.77
N GLY A 629 10.32 -12.13 18.00
CA GLY A 629 10.24 -11.07 19.00
C GLY A 629 9.08 -10.10 18.75
N MET A 630 8.75 -9.79 17.49
CA MET A 630 7.60 -8.97 17.14
C MET A 630 6.26 -9.67 17.39
N GLY A 631 6.14 -10.97 17.09
CA GLY A 631 4.92 -11.74 17.34
C GLY A 631 4.72 -12.07 18.82
N TYR A 632 5.82 -12.40 19.53
CA TYR A 632 5.87 -12.48 21.00
C TYR A 632 5.47 -11.14 21.62
N GLY A 633 5.90 -10.06 20.98
CA GLY A 633 5.55 -8.69 21.26
C GLY A 633 4.06 -8.38 21.15
N VAL A 634 3.50 -8.48 19.94
CA VAL A 634 2.13 -8.08 19.63
C VAL A 634 1.12 -8.85 20.48
N VAL A 635 1.33 -10.16 20.67
CA VAL A 635 0.44 -10.99 21.49
C VAL A 635 0.82 -10.95 22.99
N ARG A 636 1.86 -10.19 23.37
CA ARG A 636 2.07 -9.66 24.74
C ARG A 636 1.42 -8.29 24.96
N GLU A 637 1.08 -7.56 23.90
CA GLU A 637 0.58 -6.19 23.92
C GLU A 637 -0.95 -6.15 23.76
N PHE A 638 -1.51 -7.07 22.98
CA PHE A 638 -2.94 -7.28 22.74
C PHE A 638 -3.36 -8.71 23.12
#